data_AF-A0A659UVL4-F1
#
_entry.id   AF-A0A659UVL4-F1
#
_cell.length_a   1.000
_cell.length_b   1.000
_cell.length_c   1.000
_cell.angle_alpha   90.00
_cell.angle_beta   90.00
_cell.angle_gamma   90.00
#
_symmetry.space_group_name_H-M   'P 1'
#
loop_
_entity.id
_entity.type
_entity.pdbx_description
1 polymer ?
#
loop_
_entity_poly.entity_id
_entity_poly.type
_entity_poly.pdbx_seq_one_letter_code
_entity_poly.pdbx_strand_id
1 'polypeptide(L)'
;MTINVTPAEMLAICNALTASGNQALSARLAEDAEMGEPKTGFDEAIEQALARRSRETADRIRAERRIARTLVKACLDRGYLISVYDSEDWVVRRSDDKAAIMLALFSNDEDGIHLRSPTGDKLGWFQLIYGNSGYDVVSDHADNEICNAIWDEVISPLADKIEGEM
;
A
#
# COMPACT_ATOMS: atom_id res chain seq x y z
N MET A 1 -16.62 -8.59 -1.17
CA MET A 1 -16.75 -7.74 0.04
C MET A 1 -15.70 -8.23 1.02
N THR A 2 -14.47 -7.83 0.81
CA THR A 2 -13.32 -8.12 1.69
C THR A 2 -13.39 -7.13 2.84
N ILE A 3 -13.64 -7.66 4.05
CA ILE A 3 -13.73 -6.86 5.26
C ILE A 3 -12.29 -6.59 5.68
N ASN A 4 -11.81 -5.35 5.56
CA ASN A 4 -10.51 -4.95 6.10
C ASN A 4 -10.64 -4.83 7.63
N VAL A 5 -10.31 -5.90 8.34
CA VAL A 5 -10.26 -5.95 9.80
C VAL A 5 -8.80 -5.97 10.23
N THR A 6 -8.46 -5.10 11.19
CA THR A 6 -7.10 -5.02 11.73
C THR A 6 -6.71 -6.30 12.48
N PRO A 7 -5.42 -6.59 12.69
CA PRO A 7 -5.00 -7.77 13.45
C PRO A 7 -5.62 -7.85 14.86
N ALA A 8 -5.84 -6.70 15.50
CA ALA A 8 -6.49 -6.62 16.81
C ALA A 8 -7.99 -6.95 16.74
N GLU A 9 -8.69 -6.48 15.71
CA GLU A 9 -10.11 -6.80 15.48
C GLU A 9 -10.29 -8.26 15.09
N MET A 10 -9.37 -8.82 14.30
CA MET A 10 -9.33 -10.24 13.97
C MET A 10 -9.16 -11.11 15.21
N LEU A 11 -8.23 -10.76 16.09
CA LEU A 11 -8.03 -11.48 17.35
C LEU A 11 -9.28 -11.45 18.24
N ALA A 12 -9.99 -10.32 18.29
CA ALA A 12 -11.25 -10.21 19.02
C ALA A 12 -12.36 -11.08 18.42
N ILE A 13 -12.44 -11.16 17.08
CA ILE A 13 -13.38 -12.02 16.36
C ILE A 13 -13.06 -13.51 16.61
N CYS A 14 -11.78 -13.91 16.57
CA CYS A 14 -11.35 -15.27 16.88
C CYS A 14 -11.76 -15.69 18.30
N ASN A 15 -11.56 -14.83 19.29
CA ASN A 15 -11.96 -15.08 20.67
C ASN A 15 -13.48 -15.24 20.81
N ALA A 16 -14.27 -14.40 20.12
CA ALA A 16 -15.72 -14.49 20.11
C ALA A 16 -16.23 -15.77 19.42
N LEU A 17 -15.58 -16.21 18.33
CA LEU A 17 -15.93 -17.43 17.59
C LEU A 17 -15.53 -18.72 18.34
N THR A 18 -14.43 -18.68 19.09
CA THR A 18 -14.04 -19.78 19.99
C THR A 18 -15.11 -19.95 21.08
N ALA A 19 -15.60 -18.85 21.65
CA ALA A 19 -16.69 -18.87 22.62
C ALA A 19 -18.02 -19.37 22.02
N SER A 20 -18.25 -19.18 20.72
CA SER A 20 -19.44 -19.68 20.01
C SER A 20 -19.32 -21.12 19.49
N GLY A 21 -18.20 -21.81 19.74
CA GLY A 21 -18.00 -23.21 19.35
C GLY A 21 -17.65 -23.44 17.87
N ASN A 22 -17.34 -22.40 17.10
CA ASN A 22 -16.97 -22.54 15.68
C ASN A 22 -15.44 -22.67 15.53
N GLN A 23 -14.91 -23.80 16.01
CA GLN A 23 -13.47 -24.04 16.14
C GLN A 23 -12.71 -24.02 14.80
N ALA A 24 -13.33 -24.44 13.69
CA ALA A 24 -12.66 -24.48 12.38
C ALA A 24 -12.42 -23.08 11.80
N LEU A 25 -13.40 -22.18 11.91
CA LEU A 25 -13.24 -20.79 11.48
C LEU A 25 -12.27 -20.04 12.42
N SER A 26 -12.37 -20.29 13.72
CA SER A 26 -11.45 -19.69 14.69
C SER A 26 -10.00 -20.13 14.48
N ALA A 27 -9.76 -21.40 14.15
CA ALA A 27 -8.41 -21.90 13.89
C ALA A 27 -7.82 -21.28 12.63
N ARG A 28 -8.61 -21.17 11.54
CA ARG A 28 -8.13 -20.54 10.30
C ARG A 28 -7.83 -19.06 10.48
N LEU A 29 -8.70 -18.32 11.17
CA LEU A 29 -8.46 -16.91 11.46
C LEU A 29 -7.32 -16.70 12.48
N ALA A 30 -7.05 -17.67 13.35
CA ALA A 30 -5.88 -17.66 14.24
C ALA A 30 -4.59 -17.98 13.50
N GLU A 31 -4.58 -18.92 12.54
CA GLU A 31 -3.45 -19.15 11.62
C GLU A 31 -3.16 -17.90 10.78
N ASP A 32 -4.20 -17.27 10.22
CA ASP A 32 -4.09 -16.00 9.49
C ASP A 32 -3.58 -14.86 10.39
N ALA A 33 -3.92 -14.86 11.68
CA ALA A 33 -3.43 -13.87 12.65
C ALA A 33 -2.01 -14.16 13.17
N GLU A 34 -1.62 -15.43 13.30
CA GLU A 34 -0.27 -15.87 13.68
C GLU A 34 0.75 -15.61 12.57
N MET A 35 0.33 -15.67 11.31
CA MET A 35 1.18 -15.39 10.15
C MET A 35 1.58 -13.91 10.01
N GLY A 36 0.93 -13.01 10.73
CA GLY A 36 1.12 -11.56 10.60
C GLY A 36 0.78 -11.03 9.21
N GLU A 37 0.63 -9.72 9.04
CA GLU A 37 0.65 -9.17 7.67
C GLU A 37 2.03 -9.48 7.06
N PRO A 38 2.08 -10.01 5.83
CA PRO A 38 3.36 -10.29 5.18
C PRO A 38 4.19 -9.00 5.11
N LYS A 39 5.47 -9.11 5.46
CA LYS A 39 6.40 -7.97 5.36
C LYS A 39 6.45 -7.50 3.92
N THR A 40 6.31 -6.19 3.74
CA THR A 40 6.46 -5.53 2.43
C THR A 40 7.94 -5.27 2.14
N GLY A 41 8.29 -5.00 0.87
CA GLY A 41 9.65 -4.59 0.51
C GLY A 41 10.13 -3.37 1.32
N PHE A 42 9.22 -2.45 1.65
CA PHE A 42 9.50 -1.33 2.55
C PHE A 42 9.96 -1.78 3.95
N ASP A 43 9.30 -2.79 4.53
CA ASP A 43 9.62 -3.26 5.89
C ASP A 43 11.03 -3.87 5.93
N GLU A 44 11.36 -4.68 4.93
CA GLU A 44 12.69 -5.27 4.79
C GLU A 44 13.76 -4.18 4.60
N ALA A 45 13.50 -3.19 3.75
CA ALA A 45 14.44 -2.11 3.50
C ALA A 45 14.65 -1.21 4.72
N ILE A 46 13.60 -0.92 5.49
CA ILE A 46 13.70 -0.21 6.78
C ILE A 46 14.55 -1.01 7.77
N GLU A 47 14.29 -2.31 7.93
CA GLU A 47 15.07 -3.18 8.83
C GLU A 47 16.55 -3.20 8.43
N GLN A 48 16.85 -3.33 7.14
CA GLN A 48 18.21 -3.30 6.64
C GLN A 48 18.89 -1.94 6.84
N ALA A 49 18.20 -0.83 6.61
CA ALA A 49 18.73 0.52 6.85
C ALA A 49 19.10 0.72 8.32
N LEU A 50 18.22 0.28 9.24
CA LEU A 50 18.48 0.32 10.68
C LEU A 50 19.64 -0.60 11.09
N ALA A 51 19.75 -1.79 10.51
CA ALA A 51 20.88 -2.70 10.75
C ALA A 51 22.22 -2.07 10.34
N ARG A 52 22.22 -1.27 9.27
CA ARG A 52 23.36 -0.45 8.82
C ARG A 52 23.53 0.85 9.59
N ARG A 53 22.70 1.10 10.61
CA ARG A 53 22.65 2.33 11.42
C ARG A 53 22.33 3.61 10.61
N SER A 54 21.73 3.47 9.43
CA SER A 54 21.27 4.60 8.61
C SER A 54 19.84 4.97 8.99
N ARG A 55 19.69 5.86 9.98
CA ARG A 55 18.37 6.35 10.42
C ARG A 55 17.69 7.18 9.34
N GLU A 56 18.44 8.05 8.68
CA GLU A 56 17.95 8.90 7.59
C GLU A 56 17.33 8.07 6.45
N THR A 57 18.02 7.01 6.00
CA THR A 57 17.45 6.10 4.99
C THR A 57 16.18 5.43 5.49
N ALA A 58 16.16 4.95 6.75
CA ALA A 58 14.96 4.33 7.31
C ALA A 58 13.78 5.32 7.40
N ASP A 59 14.04 6.57 7.75
CA ASP A 59 13.02 7.64 7.86
C ASP A 59 12.51 8.03 6.46
N ARG A 60 13.40 8.15 5.47
CA ARG A 60 13.00 8.32 4.07
C ARG A 60 12.10 7.18 3.59
N ILE A 61 12.49 5.92 3.80
CA ILE A 61 11.67 4.77 3.36
C ILE A 61 10.32 4.73 4.08
N ARG A 62 10.24 5.17 5.34
CA ARG A 62 8.96 5.32 6.05
C ARG A 62 8.07 6.38 5.40
N ALA A 63 8.64 7.51 4.96
CA ALA A 63 7.93 8.53 4.20
C ALA A 63 7.45 7.99 2.85
N GLU A 64 8.31 7.29 2.11
CA GLU A 64 7.97 6.68 0.81
C GLU A 64 6.77 5.73 0.96
N ARG A 65 6.83 4.84 1.96
CA ARG A 65 5.75 3.92 2.29
C ARG A 65 4.45 4.65 2.65
N ARG A 66 4.53 5.81 3.30
CA ARG A 66 3.36 6.60 3.70
C ARG A 66 2.67 7.22 2.49
N ILE A 67 3.44 7.75 1.52
CA ILE A 67 2.90 8.24 0.25
C ILE A 67 2.26 7.10 -0.54
N ALA A 68 2.99 6.01 -0.80
CA ALA A 68 2.49 4.87 -1.57
C ALA A 68 1.22 4.27 -0.97
N ARG A 69 1.21 4.04 0.36
CA ARG A 69 0.03 3.52 1.07
C ARG A 69 -1.18 4.46 0.98
N THR A 70 -0.94 5.77 1.04
CA THR A 70 -2.02 6.76 0.97
C THR A 70 -2.59 6.83 -0.44
N LEU A 71 -1.75 6.79 -1.47
CA LEU A 71 -2.18 6.71 -2.86
C LEU A 71 -3.03 5.47 -3.14
N VAL A 72 -2.55 4.29 -2.74
CA VAL A 72 -3.32 3.02 -2.88
C VAL A 72 -4.66 3.15 -2.18
N LYS A 73 -4.69 3.66 -0.94
CA LYS A 73 -5.95 3.84 -0.20
C LYS A 73 -6.89 4.82 -0.93
N ALA A 74 -6.39 5.95 -1.40
CA ALA A 74 -7.18 6.98 -2.09
C ALA A 74 -7.84 6.47 -3.38
N CYS A 75 -7.13 5.62 -4.12
CA CYS A 75 -7.66 4.94 -5.30
C CYS A 75 -8.77 3.94 -4.94
N LEU A 76 -8.53 3.08 -3.93
CA LEU A 76 -9.48 2.05 -3.51
C LEU A 76 -10.75 2.65 -2.88
N ASP A 77 -10.62 3.71 -2.06
CA ASP A 77 -11.75 4.41 -1.46
C ASP A 77 -12.68 5.04 -2.53
N ARG A 78 -12.14 5.38 -3.70
CA ARG A 78 -12.89 5.89 -4.87
C ARG A 78 -13.49 4.77 -5.72
N GLY A 79 -13.33 3.51 -5.32
CA GLY A 79 -13.90 2.34 -5.99
C GLY A 79 -13.14 1.89 -7.24
N TYR A 80 -11.89 2.37 -7.41
CA TYR A 80 -11.03 1.93 -8.51
C TYR A 80 -10.30 0.64 -8.14
N LEU A 81 -10.05 -0.18 -9.15
CA LEU A 81 -9.14 -1.31 -9.06
C LEU A 81 -7.72 -0.86 -9.43
N ILE A 82 -6.72 -1.53 -8.88
CA ILE A 82 -5.31 -1.19 -9.11
C ILE A 82 -4.60 -2.34 -9.84
N SER A 83 -3.85 -1.99 -10.87
CA SER A 83 -2.80 -2.83 -11.43
C SER A 83 -1.44 -2.22 -11.05
N VAL A 84 -0.47 -3.08 -10.70
CA VAL A 84 0.92 -2.66 -10.44
C VAL A 84 1.79 -3.19 -11.58
N TYR A 85 2.62 -2.31 -12.14
CA TYR A 85 3.66 -2.63 -13.10
C TYR A 85 5.01 -2.37 -12.42
N ASP A 86 5.85 -3.40 -12.26
CA ASP A 86 7.11 -3.33 -11.51
C ASP A 86 8.32 -2.94 -12.38
N SER A 87 8.05 -2.21 -13.47
CA SER A 87 8.99 -1.92 -14.55
C SER A 87 9.34 -3.09 -15.48
N GLU A 88 8.91 -4.33 -15.17
CA GLU A 88 9.12 -5.51 -16.03
C GLU A 88 7.80 -6.18 -16.44
N ASP A 89 6.94 -6.53 -15.48
CA ASP A 89 5.64 -7.18 -15.69
C ASP A 89 4.53 -6.56 -14.80
N TRP A 90 3.29 -6.93 -15.10
CA TRP A 90 2.12 -6.58 -14.31
C TRP A 90 1.93 -7.57 -13.14
N VAL A 91 2.70 -7.39 -12.07
CA VAL A 91 2.68 -8.25 -10.88
C VAL A 91 1.33 -8.27 -10.15
N VAL A 92 0.55 -7.19 -10.27
CA VAL A 92 -0.84 -7.14 -9.79
C VAL A 92 -1.76 -6.66 -10.92
N ARG A 93 -2.89 -7.31 -11.12
CA ARG A 93 -3.84 -6.98 -12.19
C ARG A 93 -5.25 -6.80 -11.64
N ARG A 94 -5.76 -5.55 -11.66
CA ARG A 94 -7.15 -5.18 -11.30
C ARG A 94 -7.57 -5.68 -9.91
N SER A 95 -6.75 -5.39 -8.91
CA SER A 95 -7.00 -5.79 -7.52
C SER A 95 -7.64 -4.67 -6.71
N ASP A 96 -8.52 -5.04 -5.78
CA ASP A 96 -8.96 -4.23 -4.64
C ASP A 96 -8.33 -4.67 -3.30
N ASP A 97 -7.49 -5.70 -3.33
CA ASP A 97 -6.75 -6.20 -2.18
C ASP A 97 -5.55 -5.30 -1.90
N LYS A 98 -5.75 -4.37 -0.97
CA LYS A 98 -4.72 -3.45 -0.50
C LYS A 98 -3.45 -4.16 -0.02
N ALA A 99 -3.57 -5.30 0.66
CA ALA A 99 -2.40 -6.01 1.20
C ALA A 99 -1.56 -6.58 0.04
N ALA A 100 -2.21 -7.23 -0.93
CA ALA A 100 -1.54 -7.73 -2.11
C ALA A 100 -0.88 -6.61 -2.95
N ILE A 101 -1.55 -5.46 -3.08
CA ILE A 101 -0.99 -4.30 -3.78
C ILE A 101 0.23 -3.75 -3.04
N MET A 102 0.14 -3.55 -1.73
CA MET A 102 1.26 -3.03 -0.94
C MET A 102 2.45 -4.00 -0.88
N LEU A 103 2.20 -5.31 -0.94
CA LEU A 103 3.24 -6.34 -1.00
C LEU A 103 4.00 -6.31 -2.34
N ALA A 104 3.32 -5.94 -3.42
CA ALA A 104 3.90 -5.87 -4.76
C ALA A 104 4.72 -4.60 -5.02
N LEU A 105 4.49 -3.53 -4.25
CA LEU A 105 5.23 -2.28 -4.36
C LEU A 105 6.60 -2.39 -3.68
N PHE A 106 7.55 -1.56 -4.14
CA PHE A 106 8.90 -1.46 -3.60
C PHE A 106 9.73 -2.74 -3.80
N SER A 107 9.43 -3.51 -4.85
CA SER A 107 10.28 -4.62 -5.29
C SER A 107 11.52 -4.12 -6.03
N ASN A 108 11.38 -3.00 -6.76
CA ASN A 108 12.40 -2.32 -7.55
C ASN A 108 12.48 -0.83 -7.15
N ASP A 109 13.34 -0.05 -7.81
CA ASP A 109 13.49 1.40 -7.58
C ASP A 109 12.32 2.23 -8.17
N GLU A 110 11.46 1.63 -9.00
CA GLU A 110 10.31 2.27 -9.63
C GLU A 110 9.12 1.30 -9.76
N ASP A 111 7.92 1.82 -9.49
CA ASP A 111 6.64 1.14 -9.76
C ASP A 111 5.65 2.03 -10.50
N GLY A 112 4.79 1.42 -11.32
CA GLY A 112 3.62 2.05 -11.92
C GLY A 112 2.32 1.59 -11.25
N ILE A 113 1.58 2.52 -10.62
CA ILE A 113 0.21 2.27 -10.14
C ILE A 113 -0.76 2.68 -11.23
N HIS A 114 -1.49 1.72 -11.80
CA HIS A 114 -2.47 1.97 -12.86
C HIS A 114 -3.90 1.76 -12.36
N LEU A 115 -4.71 2.81 -12.51
CA LEU A 115 -6.12 2.78 -12.12
C LEU A 115 -6.94 2.10 -13.21
N ARG A 116 -7.86 1.26 -12.75
CA ARG A 116 -8.79 0.50 -13.57
C ARG A 116 -10.20 0.68 -13.04
N SER A 117 -11.18 0.82 -13.95
CA SER A 117 -12.58 0.77 -13.56
C SER A 117 -12.94 -0.64 -13.06
N PRO A 118 -14.09 -0.82 -12.38
CA PRO A 118 -14.60 -2.15 -12.06
C PRO A 118 -14.82 -3.05 -13.30
N THR A 119 -15.04 -2.45 -14.48
CA THR A 119 -15.14 -3.14 -15.77
C THR A 119 -13.77 -3.45 -16.40
N GLY A 120 -12.69 -2.87 -15.88
CA GLY A 120 -11.31 -3.10 -16.33
C GLY A 120 -10.75 -2.04 -17.28
N ASP A 121 -11.48 -0.96 -17.55
CA ASP A 121 -11.06 0.14 -18.41
C ASP A 121 -9.91 0.93 -17.77
N LYS A 122 -9.01 1.47 -18.58
CA LYS A 122 -7.89 2.27 -18.08
C LYS A 122 -8.38 3.67 -17.70
N LEU A 123 -8.15 4.07 -16.44
CA LEU A 123 -8.60 5.37 -15.92
C LEU A 123 -7.46 6.37 -15.76
N GLY A 124 -6.23 5.89 -15.50
CA GLY A 124 -5.08 6.74 -15.23
C GLY A 124 -3.92 5.93 -14.68
N TRP A 125 -2.84 6.63 -14.32
CA TRP A 125 -1.65 6.03 -13.74
C TRP A 125 -0.85 7.05 -12.91
N PHE A 126 -0.02 6.52 -12.02
CA PHE A 126 0.98 7.25 -11.22
C PHE A 126 2.31 6.48 -11.30
N GLN A 127 3.41 7.19 -11.55
CA GLN A 127 4.77 6.66 -11.49
C GLN A 127 5.35 6.95 -10.12
N LEU A 128 5.83 5.91 -9.45
CA LEU A 128 6.45 5.96 -8.14
C LEU A 128 7.94 5.70 -8.31
N ILE A 129 8.77 6.68 -7.98
CA ILE A 129 10.23 6.54 -7.95
C ILE A 129 10.67 6.61 -6.49
N TYR A 130 11.35 5.55 -6.05
CA TYR A 130 11.91 5.49 -4.70
C TYR A 130 13.35 5.98 -4.72
N GLY A 131 13.86 6.42 -3.56
CA GLY A 131 15.26 6.83 -3.49
C GLY A 131 15.48 8.34 -3.46
N ASN A 132 14.46 9.15 -3.73
CA ASN A 132 14.53 10.62 -3.74
C ASN A 132 14.54 11.20 -2.31
N SER A 133 13.60 12.08 -2.00
CA SER A 133 13.51 12.78 -0.69
C SER A 133 12.43 12.20 0.24
N GLY A 134 11.79 11.10 -0.15
CA GLY A 134 10.75 10.42 0.62
C GLY A 134 9.35 11.02 0.52
N TYR A 135 9.23 12.35 0.41
CA TYR A 135 7.98 13.04 0.07
C TYR A 135 7.73 13.11 -1.45
N ASP A 136 8.80 13.06 -2.25
CA ASP A 136 8.80 13.15 -3.71
C ASP A 136 8.85 11.76 -4.38
N VAL A 137 7.86 10.91 -4.04
CA VAL A 137 7.76 9.53 -4.59
C VAL A 137 6.95 9.51 -5.87
N VAL A 138 5.81 10.21 -5.90
CA VAL A 138 4.98 10.26 -7.10
C VAL A 138 5.63 11.27 -8.05
N SER A 139 6.44 10.75 -8.97
CA SER A 139 7.27 11.58 -9.86
C SER A 139 6.50 12.11 -11.06
N ASP A 140 5.48 11.39 -11.52
CA ASP A 140 4.61 11.77 -12.62
C ASP A 140 3.26 11.05 -12.52
N HIS A 141 2.24 11.57 -13.19
CA HIS A 141 0.94 10.93 -13.31
C HIS A 141 0.21 11.34 -14.59
N ALA A 142 -0.83 10.57 -14.95
CA ALA A 142 -1.68 10.95 -16.07
C ALA A 142 -2.32 12.33 -15.84
N ASP A 143 -2.25 13.23 -16.83
CA ASP A 143 -2.97 14.50 -16.81
C ASP A 143 -4.44 14.28 -17.20
N ASN A 144 -5.25 13.94 -16.19
CA ASN A 144 -6.70 13.79 -16.33
C ASN A 144 -7.41 14.07 -15.01
N GLU A 145 -8.73 14.28 -15.09
CA GLU A 145 -9.56 14.66 -13.94
C GLU A 145 -9.41 13.71 -12.73
N ILE A 146 -9.31 12.39 -12.97
CA ILE A 146 -9.22 11.39 -11.90
C ILE A 146 -7.87 11.49 -11.17
N CYS A 147 -6.77 11.51 -11.91
CA CYS A 147 -5.43 11.56 -11.35
C CYS A 147 -5.15 12.92 -10.72
N ASN A 148 -5.58 14.02 -11.35
CA ASN A 148 -5.41 15.37 -10.84
C ASN A 148 -6.18 15.55 -9.52
N ALA A 149 -7.41 15.03 -9.41
CA ALA A 149 -8.15 15.08 -8.16
C ALA A 149 -7.46 14.30 -7.02
N ILE A 150 -6.93 13.10 -7.28
CA ILE A 150 -6.19 12.34 -6.27
C ILE A 150 -4.90 13.08 -5.86
N TRP A 151 -4.20 13.67 -6.83
CA TRP A 151 -3.00 14.46 -6.57
C TRP A 151 -3.30 15.66 -5.68
N ASP A 152 -4.21 16.53 -6.12
CA ASP A 152 -4.53 17.80 -5.45
C ASP A 152 -5.18 17.60 -4.07
N GLU A 153 -6.08 16.62 -3.95
CA GLU A 153 -6.84 16.41 -2.70
C GLU A 153 -6.07 15.59 -1.66
N VAL A 154 -5.11 14.75 -2.09
CA VAL A 154 -4.49 13.75 -1.21
C VAL A 154 -2.97 13.77 -1.26
N ILE A 155 -2.36 13.63 -2.43
CA ILE A 155 -0.92 13.38 -2.52
C ILE A 155 -0.11 14.64 -2.26
N SER A 156 -0.39 15.74 -2.96
CA SER A 156 0.33 17.01 -2.78
C SER A 156 0.25 17.51 -1.33
N PRO A 157 -0.93 17.58 -0.67
CA PRO A 157 -1.01 17.99 0.72
C PRO A 157 -0.25 17.08 1.69
N LEU A 158 -0.19 15.76 1.41
CA LEU A 158 0.58 14.83 2.22
C LEU A 158 2.09 15.00 1.99
N ALA A 159 2.51 15.22 0.74
CA ALA A 159 3.91 15.46 0.40
C ALA A 159 4.43 16.72 1.10
N ASP A 160 3.72 17.85 1.01
CA ASP A 160 4.06 19.11 1.70
C ASP A 160 4.19 18.90 3.21
N LYS A 161 3.27 18.11 3.79
CA LYS A 161 3.31 17.80 5.22
C LYS A 161 4.53 16.97 5.60
N ILE A 162 4.87 15.94 4.81
CA ILE A 162 6.03 15.09 5.07
C ILE A 162 7.32 15.88 4.86
N GLU A 163 7.40 16.72 3.83
CA GLU A 163 8.53 17.61 3.60
C GLU A 163 8.80 18.50 4.83
N GLY A 164 7.76 19.07 5.45
CA GLY A 164 7.90 19.85 6.68
C GLY A 164 8.20 19.05 7.96
N GLU A 165 8.03 17.73 7.94
CA GLU A 165 8.34 16.82 9.05
C GLU A 165 9.78 16.27 9.01
N MET A 166 10.41 16.30 7.83
CA MET A 166 11.76 15.79 7.57
C MET A 166 12.83 16.87 7.76
#